data_AF-A0A7K3ZK09-F1
#
_entry.id   AF-A0A7K3ZK09-F1
#
_cell.length_a   1.000
_cell.length_b   1.000
_cell.length_c   1.000
_cell.angle_alpha   90.00
_cell.angle_beta   90.00
_cell.angle_gamma   90.00
#
_symmetry.space_group_name_H-M   'P 1'
#
loop_
_entity.id
_entity.type
_entity.pdbx_description
1 polymer ?
#
loop_
_entity_poly.entity_id
_entity_poly.type
_entity_poly.pdbx_seq_one_letter_code
_entity_poly.pdbx_strand_id
1 'polypeptide(L)'
;MDSLMPLADGTSAAEAFIAHLPEALLVISGLFALLIVATYLRDPESWKYRILMFIGVFLGVAMVALCWLNYSNWSPGALVIIAVAGFALMIRPFREVHFAVLLALFVMVIVYILLANLAGGTFEVLSEGWPRFIVAFLVAGLVYGIAKFAEDLVKIFGKILNLWPVLAVLGAVCILEGVAIYTGSMSVSDMIMRYMSGAPPLA
;
A
#
# COMPACT_ATOMS: atom_id res chain seq x y z
N MET A 1 4.30 -49.61 -29.13
CA MET A 1 5.33 -48.73 -29.70
C MET A 1 4.64 -47.49 -30.19
N ASP A 2 4.48 -46.51 -29.31
CA ASP A 2 4.66 -45.10 -29.67
C ASP A 2 4.86 -44.35 -28.36
N SER A 3 6.14 -44.19 -28.07
CA SER A 3 6.72 -43.33 -27.07
C SER A 3 6.41 -41.87 -27.42
N LEU A 4 5.38 -41.30 -26.80
CA LEU A 4 5.29 -39.86 -26.60
C LEU A 4 4.88 -39.63 -25.15
N MET A 5 5.90 -39.66 -24.30
CA MET A 5 5.95 -38.85 -23.08
C MET A 5 5.70 -37.40 -23.53
N PRO A 6 4.54 -36.78 -23.23
CA PRO A 6 4.42 -35.35 -23.42
C PRO A 6 5.35 -34.70 -22.40
N LEU A 7 6.29 -33.96 -22.95
CA LEU A 7 7.25 -33.11 -22.26
C LEU A 7 6.60 -32.42 -21.05
N ALA A 8 7.36 -32.40 -19.95
CA ALA A 8 7.15 -31.54 -18.81
C ALA A 8 6.88 -30.11 -19.29
N ASP A 9 5.60 -29.75 -19.32
CA ASP A 9 5.17 -28.42 -19.72
C ASP A 9 5.35 -27.49 -18.53
N GLY A 10 6.48 -26.79 -18.50
CA GLY A 10 6.78 -25.76 -17.51
C GLY A 10 5.77 -24.61 -17.52
N THR A 11 4.87 -24.55 -18.52
CA THR A 11 3.73 -23.63 -18.54
C THR A 11 2.59 -24.11 -17.64
N SER A 12 2.37 -25.43 -17.47
CA SER A 12 1.24 -25.95 -16.68
C SER A 12 1.33 -25.67 -15.17
N ALA A 13 2.53 -25.80 -14.59
CA ALA A 13 2.77 -25.47 -13.18
C ALA A 13 2.77 -23.96 -12.95
N ALA A 14 3.29 -23.18 -13.91
CA ALA A 14 3.28 -21.73 -13.86
C ALA A 14 1.85 -21.18 -14.00
N GLU A 15 1.03 -21.74 -14.89
CA GLU A 15 -0.39 -21.36 -15.07
C GLU A 15 -1.23 -21.76 -13.86
N ALA A 16 -1.05 -22.97 -13.31
CA ALA A 16 -1.71 -23.38 -12.07
C ALA A 16 -1.29 -22.50 -10.88
N PHE A 17 -0.02 -22.07 -10.84
CA PHE A 17 0.48 -21.15 -9.82
C PHE A 17 -0.09 -19.74 -10.01
N ILE A 18 -0.19 -19.24 -11.24
CA ILE A 18 -0.81 -17.94 -11.56
C ILE A 18 -2.30 -17.95 -11.23
N ALA A 19 -3.00 -19.07 -11.47
CA ALA A 19 -4.42 -19.23 -11.18
C ALA A 19 -4.73 -19.12 -9.68
N HIS A 20 -3.86 -19.64 -8.81
CA HIS A 20 -4.01 -19.59 -7.35
C HIS A 20 -3.14 -18.52 -6.67
N LEU A 21 -2.46 -17.69 -7.46
CA LEU A 21 -1.60 -16.62 -6.98
C LEU A 21 -2.36 -15.61 -6.10
N PRO A 22 -3.60 -15.20 -6.45
CA PRO A 22 -4.35 -14.25 -5.63
C PRO A 22 -4.63 -14.76 -4.20
N GLU A 23 -5.09 -16.00 -4.07
CA GLU A 23 -5.46 -16.63 -2.80
C GLU A 23 -4.23 -16.88 -1.94
N ALA A 24 -3.16 -17.42 -2.54
CA ALA A 24 -1.89 -17.62 -1.87
C ALA A 24 -1.34 -16.30 -1.34
N LEU A 25 -1.40 -15.24 -2.14
CA LEU A 25 -0.87 -13.93 -1.75
C LEU A 25 -1.71 -13.27 -0.63
N LEU A 26 -3.03 -13.47 -0.62
CA LEU A 26 -3.91 -13.04 0.48
C LEU A 26 -3.60 -13.74 1.80
N VAL A 27 -3.42 -15.06 1.75
CA VAL A 27 -3.08 -15.85 2.96
C VAL A 27 -1.68 -15.48 3.46
N ILE A 28 -0.70 -15.35 2.57
CA ILE A 28 0.67 -14.97 2.92
C ILE A 28 0.68 -13.55 3.53
N SER A 29 0.04 -12.58 2.88
CA SER A 29 -0.02 -11.20 3.37
C SER A 29 -0.77 -11.09 4.71
N GLY A 30 -1.88 -11.82 4.89
CA GLY A 30 -2.59 -11.90 6.16
C GLY A 30 -1.75 -12.52 7.28
N LEU A 31 -1.01 -13.59 6.99
CA LEU A 31 -0.08 -14.20 7.95
C LEU A 31 1.07 -13.24 8.31
N PHE A 32 1.62 -12.53 7.32
CA PHE A 32 2.61 -11.48 7.55
C PHE A 32 2.06 -10.34 8.41
N ALA A 33 0.81 -9.92 8.20
CA ALA A 33 0.15 -8.93 9.05
C ALA A 33 0.10 -9.43 10.52
N LEU A 34 -0.30 -10.68 10.76
CA LEU A 34 -0.29 -11.26 12.10
C LEU A 34 1.12 -11.37 12.71
N LEU A 35 2.12 -11.75 11.90
CA LEU A 35 3.52 -11.78 12.33
C LEU A 35 4.04 -10.38 12.69
N ILE A 36 3.67 -9.35 11.93
CA ILE A 36 4.00 -7.96 12.23
C ILE A 36 3.36 -7.56 13.57
N VAL A 37 2.10 -7.93 13.83
CA VAL A 37 1.43 -7.67 15.12
C VAL A 37 2.14 -8.40 16.27
N ALA A 38 2.44 -9.69 16.10
CA ALA A 38 3.08 -10.51 17.13
C ALA A 38 4.49 -10.01 17.47
N THR A 39 5.26 -9.59 16.46
CA THR A 39 6.59 -9.01 16.65
C THR A 39 6.50 -7.61 17.27
N TYR A 40 5.52 -6.79 16.87
CA TYR A 40 5.26 -5.48 17.48
C TYR A 40 4.90 -5.56 18.98
N LEU A 41 4.06 -6.53 19.37
CA LEU A 41 3.68 -6.75 20.77
C LEU A 41 4.86 -7.24 21.64
N ARG A 42 5.80 -7.98 21.05
CA ARG A 42 6.99 -8.48 21.76
C ARG A 42 8.07 -7.43 21.89
N ASP A 43 8.45 -6.81 20.78
CA ASP A 43 9.60 -5.90 20.73
C ASP A 43 9.47 -4.91 19.55
N PRO A 44 8.90 -3.72 19.79
CA PRO A 44 8.61 -2.75 18.73
C PRO A 44 9.87 -2.10 18.14
N GLU A 45 11.03 -2.18 18.81
CA GLU A 45 12.30 -1.64 18.31
C GLU A 45 13.20 -2.69 17.62
N SER A 46 12.77 -3.95 17.60
CA SER A 46 13.56 -5.03 17.02
C SER A 46 13.85 -4.79 15.53
N TRP A 47 15.10 -5.06 15.13
CA TRP A 47 15.49 -5.05 13.70
C TRP A 47 14.61 -5.98 12.84
N LYS A 48 14.13 -7.08 13.44
CA LYS A 48 13.21 -8.02 12.79
C LYS A 48 11.88 -7.37 12.42
N TYR A 49 11.34 -6.53 13.30
CA TYR A 49 10.11 -5.78 13.06
C TYR A 49 10.29 -4.79 11.89
N ARG A 50 11.42 -4.09 11.82
CA ARG A 50 11.72 -3.16 10.72
C ARG A 50 11.79 -3.87 9.36
N ILE A 51 12.45 -5.03 9.29
CA ILE A 51 12.49 -5.84 8.06
C ILE A 51 11.08 -6.34 7.70
N LEU A 52 10.33 -6.86 8.66
CA LEU A 52 8.97 -7.35 8.43
C LEU A 52 8.04 -6.25 7.92
N MET A 53 8.15 -5.03 8.46
CA MET A 53 7.41 -3.88 7.96
C MET A 53 7.78 -3.56 6.50
N PHE A 54 9.07 -3.60 6.16
CA PHE A 54 9.51 -3.34 4.80
C PHE A 54 8.98 -4.39 3.81
N ILE A 55 9.03 -5.67 4.18
CA ILE A 55 8.43 -6.76 3.38
C ILE A 55 6.92 -6.59 3.26
N GLY A 56 6.26 -6.20 4.35
CA GLY A 56 4.82 -5.94 4.39
C GLY A 56 4.36 -4.91 3.37
N VAL A 57 5.20 -3.95 3.01
CA VAL A 57 4.88 -2.93 2.00
C VAL A 57 4.77 -3.56 0.61
N PHE A 58 5.72 -4.41 0.23
CA PHE A 58 5.66 -5.12 -1.06
C PHE A 58 4.44 -6.03 -1.14
N LEU A 59 4.13 -6.71 -0.03
CA LEU A 59 2.91 -7.51 0.06
C LEU A 59 1.66 -6.64 -0.06
N GLY A 60 1.62 -5.48 0.60
CA GLY A 60 0.51 -4.53 0.48
C GLY A 60 0.32 -3.99 -0.94
N VAL A 61 1.40 -3.63 -1.63
CA VAL A 61 1.37 -3.22 -3.04
C VAL A 61 0.85 -4.35 -3.93
N ALA A 62 1.31 -5.59 -3.69
CA ALA A 62 0.84 -6.74 -4.44
C ALA A 62 -0.66 -7.00 -4.19
N MET A 63 -1.16 -6.84 -2.97
CA MET A 63 -2.60 -6.97 -2.66
C MET A 63 -3.44 -5.92 -3.41
N VAL A 64 -2.99 -4.67 -3.44
CA VAL A 64 -3.69 -3.59 -4.17
C VAL A 64 -3.66 -3.86 -5.68
N ALA A 65 -2.53 -4.35 -6.22
CA ALA A 65 -2.44 -4.76 -7.62
C ALA A 65 -3.39 -5.91 -7.95
N LEU A 66 -3.52 -6.91 -7.06
CA LEU A 66 -4.45 -8.02 -7.23
C LEU A 66 -5.91 -7.57 -7.22
N CYS A 67 -6.27 -6.58 -6.39
CA CYS A 67 -7.61 -5.98 -6.41
C CYS A 67 -7.92 -5.34 -7.76
N TRP A 68 -6.93 -4.68 -8.37
CA TRP A 68 -7.09 -4.08 -9.70
C TRP A 68 -7.28 -5.15 -10.78
N LEU A 69 -6.49 -6.22 -10.73
CA LEU A 69 -6.53 -7.31 -11.72
C LEU A 69 -7.80 -8.18 -11.60
N ASN A 70 -8.34 -8.34 -10.39
CA ASN A 70 -9.50 -9.20 -10.11
C ASN A 70 -10.78 -8.42 -9.79
N TYR A 71 -10.82 -7.13 -10.15
CA TYR A 71 -11.96 -6.26 -9.87
C TYR A 71 -13.31 -6.81 -10.37
N SER A 72 -13.32 -7.57 -11.47
CA SER A 72 -14.55 -8.17 -12.02
C SER A 72 -14.92 -9.53 -11.45
N ASN A 73 -13.97 -10.24 -10.82
CA ASN A 73 -14.15 -11.64 -10.41
C ASN A 73 -14.50 -11.76 -8.92
N TRP A 74 -14.18 -10.77 -8.11
CA TRP A 74 -14.38 -10.79 -6.66
C TRP A 74 -15.58 -9.95 -6.23
N SER A 75 -16.16 -10.30 -5.08
CA SER A 75 -17.24 -9.50 -4.52
C SER A 75 -16.75 -8.09 -4.18
N PRO A 76 -17.58 -7.05 -4.34
CA PRO A 76 -17.21 -5.68 -3.99
C PRO A 76 -16.76 -5.53 -2.53
N GLY A 77 -17.38 -6.30 -1.61
CA GLY A 77 -17.01 -6.32 -0.20
C GLY A 77 -15.61 -6.86 0.04
N ALA A 78 -15.23 -7.97 -0.60
CA ALA A 78 -13.88 -8.53 -0.51
C ALA A 78 -12.84 -7.54 -1.05
N LEU A 79 -13.11 -6.93 -2.21
CA LEU A 79 -12.23 -5.93 -2.82
C LEU A 79 -11.95 -4.75 -1.89
N VAL A 80 -12.98 -4.23 -1.21
CA VAL A 80 -12.81 -3.12 -0.26
C VAL A 80 -11.96 -3.53 0.93
N ILE A 81 -12.23 -4.69 1.55
CA ILE A 81 -11.48 -5.15 2.72
C ILE A 81 -10.02 -5.42 2.36
N ILE A 82 -9.77 -6.11 1.26
CA ILE A 82 -8.43 -6.45 0.78
C ILE A 82 -7.67 -5.16 0.42
N ALA A 83 -8.30 -4.21 -0.27
CA ALA A 83 -7.69 -2.92 -0.58
C ALA A 83 -7.32 -2.16 0.71
N VAL A 84 -8.24 -2.06 1.67
CA VAL A 84 -7.98 -1.40 2.96
C VAL A 84 -6.83 -2.08 3.71
N ALA A 85 -6.79 -3.42 3.73
CA ALA A 85 -5.70 -4.18 4.35
C ALA A 85 -4.35 -3.97 3.62
N GLY A 86 -4.35 -3.95 2.29
CA GLY A 86 -3.16 -3.67 1.48
C GLY A 86 -2.62 -2.25 1.74
N PHE A 87 -3.50 -1.26 1.78
CA PHE A 87 -3.15 0.11 2.16
C PHE A 87 -2.63 0.19 3.61
N ALA A 88 -3.23 -0.55 4.54
CA ALA A 88 -2.79 -0.60 5.93
C ALA A 88 -1.37 -1.14 6.10
N LEU A 89 -0.97 -2.10 5.26
CA LEU A 89 0.40 -2.62 5.22
C LEU A 89 1.37 -1.64 4.55
N MET A 90 0.95 -1.03 3.43
CA MET A 90 1.78 -0.11 2.65
C MET A 90 2.12 1.18 3.38
N ILE A 91 1.18 1.76 4.15
CA ILE A 91 1.34 3.10 4.74
C ILE A 91 2.30 3.15 5.95
N ARG A 92 2.56 2.00 6.59
CA ARG A 92 3.33 1.89 7.84
C ARG A 92 4.73 2.49 7.82
N PRO A 93 5.63 2.16 6.87
CA PRO A 93 6.98 2.73 6.88
C PRO A 93 7.00 4.24 6.66
N PHE A 94 5.99 4.80 5.98
CA PHE A 94 5.98 6.21 5.60
C PHE A 94 5.65 7.14 6.76
N ARG A 95 5.09 6.62 7.87
CA ARG A 95 4.74 7.42 9.05
C ARG A 95 5.95 8.10 9.70
N GLU A 96 7.11 7.44 9.70
CA GLU A 96 8.31 7.92 10.41
C GLU A 96 9.19 8.85 9.55
N VAL A 97 8.81 9.10 8.28
CA VAL A 97 9.65 9.85 7.34
C VAL A 97 9.15 11.29 7.21
N HIS A 98 10.02 12.26 7.52
CA HIS A 98 9.78 13.70 7.33
C HIS A 98 10.01 14.13 5.88
N PHE A 99 9.25 13.54 4.95
CA PHE A 99 9.44 13.76 3.52
C PHE A 99 9.12 15.21 3.10
N ALA A 100 8.21 15.91 3.79
CA ALA A 100 7.81 17.26 3.42
C ALA A 100 8.98 18.26 3.44
N VAL A 101 9.87 18.15 4.43
CA VAL A 101 11.04 19.05 4.55
C VAL A 101 12.04 18.81 3.42
N LEU A 102 12.33 17.53 3.13
CA LEU A 102 13.26 17.15 2.07
C LEU A 102 12.74 17.57 0.69
N LEU A 103 11.44 17.36 0.43
CA LEU A 103 10.79 17.80 -0.80
C LEU A 103 10.84 19.33 -0.94
N ALA A 104 10.52 20.07 0.12
CA ALA A 104 10.54 21.53 0.09
C ALA A 104 11.94 22.08 -0.20
N LEU A 105 12.98 21.51 0.44
CA LEU A 105 14.36 21.89 0.18
C LEU A 105 14.78 21.57 -1.26
N PHE A 106 14.39 20.41 -1.78
CA PHE A 106 14.64 20.05 -3.18
C PHE A 106 13.96 21.01 -4.16
N VAL A 107 12.70 21.34 -3.92
CA VAL A 107 11.93 22.30 -4.73
C VAL A 107 12.54 23.70 -4.67
N MET A 108 13.03 24.13 -3.50
CA MET A 108 13.74 25.41 -3.36
C MET A 108 14.93 25.49 -4.31
N VAL A 109 15.75 24.44 -4.38
CA VAL A 109 16.91 24.37 -5.27
C VAL A 109 16.48 24.41 -6.74
N ILE A 110 15.46 23.63 -7.11
CA ILE A 110 14.93 23.62 -8.49
C ILE A 110 14.43 25.01 -8.89
N VAL A 111 13.59 25.62 -8.07
CA VAL A 111 13.00 26.95 -8.36
C VAL A 111 14.10 28.00 -8.46
N TYR A 112 15.11 27.95 -7.60
CA TYR A 112 16.26 28.85 -7.66
C TYR A 112 17.02 28.74 -8.99
N ILE A 113 17.25 27.51 -9.48
CA ILE A 113 17.89 27.27 -10.78
C ILE A 113 16.99 27.74 -11.94
N LEU A 114 15.69 27.46 -11.87
CA LEU A 114 14.74 27.87 -12.91
C LEU A 114 14.63 29.39 -13.03
N LEU A 115 14.61 30.11 -11.90
CA LEU A 115 14.60 31.57 -11.89
C LEU A 115 15.84 32.19 -12.52
N ALA A 116 17.00 31.51 -12.50
CA ALA A 116 18.20 32.00 -13.17
C ALA A 116 18.05 32.04 -14.70
N ASN A 117 17.16 31.22 -15.29
CA ASN A 117 16.91 31.21 -16.73
C ASN A 117 16.03 32.38 -17.22
N LEU A 118 15.52 33.23 -16.32
CA LEU A 118 14.73 34.41 -16.68
C LEU A 118 15.59 35.64 -17.02
N ALA A 119 16.92 35.49 -17.05
CA ALA A 119 17.86 36.55 -17.41
C ALA A 119 17.60 37.09 -18.83
N GLY A 120 17.58 38.42 -18.99
CA GLY A 120 17.30 39.10 -20.25
C GLY A 120 15.82 39.23 -20.64
N GLY A 121 14.88 38.87 -19.75
CA GLY A 121 13.43 39.04 -19.96
C GLY A 121 12.81 40.12 -19.08
N THR A 122 11.48 40.31 -19.17
CA THR A 122 10.71 41.28 -18.36
C THR A 122 10.84 41.10 -16.84
N PHE A 123 11.30 39.93 -16.38
CA PHE A 123 11.48 39.57 -14.98
C PHE A 123 12.96 39.38 -14.59
N GLU A 124 13.89 40.10 -15.21
CA GLU A 124 15.34 40.02 -14.93
C GLU A 124 15.70 40.30 -13.46
N VAL A 125 14.88 41.09 -12.75
CA VAL A 125 15.02 41.32 -11.30
C VAL A 125 14.89 40.01 -10.49
N LEU A 126 14.21 38.99 -11.02
CA LEU A 126 14.08 37.68 -10.38
C LEU A 126 15.22 36.73 -10.75
N SER A 127 16.00 37.01 -11.81
CA SER A 127 17.13 36.17 -12.21
C SER A 127 18.40 36.49 -11.41
N GLU A 128 18.55 37.70 -10.89
CA GLU A 128 19.75 38.16 -10.19
C GLU A 128 19.48 38.68 -8.77
N GLY A 129 20.46 38.48 -7.87
CA GLY A 129 20.47 39.08 -6.54
C GLY A 129 19.61 38.38 -5.47
N TRP A 130 19.30 39.13 -4.41
CA TRP A 130 18.53 38.68 -3.24
C TRP A 130 17.05 38.33 -3.53
N PRO A 131 16.33 38.92 -4.52
CA PRO A 131 14.93 38.58 -4.79
C PRO A 131 14.74 37.12 -5.22
N ARG A 132 15.70 36.56 -5.95
CA ARG A 132 15.69 35.14 -6.39
C ARG A 132 15.54 34.18 -5.21
N PHE A 133 16.27 34.45 -4.11
CA PHE A 133 16.25 33.60 -2.93
C PHE A 133 14.90 33.68 -2.20
N ILE A 134 14.31 34.89 -2.11
CA ILE A 134 13.02 35.09 -1.47
C ILE A 134 11.91 34.37 -2.23
N VAL A 135 11.86 34.51 -3.56
CA VAL A 135 10.84 33.85 -4.39
C VAL A 135 10.99 32.33 -4.28
N ALA A 136 12.21 31.80 -4.39
CA ALA A 136 12.45 30.36 -4.22
C ALA A 136 12.02 29.86 -2.83
N PHE A 137 12.29 30.64 -1.77
CA PHE A 137 11.88 30.31 -0.41
C PHE A 137 10.36 30.33 -0.24
N LEU A 138 9.66 31.31 -0.82
CA LEU A 138 8.20 31.39 -0.78
C LEU A 138 7.53 30.21 -1.49
N VAL A 139 8.02 29.84 -2.68
CA VAL A 139 7.52 28.68 -3.42
C VAL A 139 7.80 27.38 -2.65
N ALA A 140 9.01 27.24 -2.11
CA ALA A 140 9.36 26.10 -1.26
C ALA A 140 8.50 26.02 0.00
N GLY A 141 8.18 27.15 0.63
CA GLY A 141 7.28 27.24 1.77
C GLY A 141 5.84 26.83 1.45
N LEU A 142 5.34 27.21 0.26
CA LEU A 142 4.03 26.77 -0.22
C LEU A 142 4.00 25.25 -0.44
N VAL A 143 5.01 24.71 -1.12
CA VAL A 143 5.11 23.26 -1.36
C VAL A 143 5.32 22.50 -0.04
N TYR A 144 6.10 23.05 0.89
CA TYR A 144 6.22 22.53 2.25
C TYR A 144 4.85 22.45 2.93
N GLY A 145 4.04 23.51 2.88
CA GLY A 145 2.72 23.53 3.50
C GLY A 145 1.81 22.41 2.97
N ILE A 146 1.74 22.24 1.65
CA ILE A 146 0.93 21.19 1.01
C ILE A 146 1.47 19.80 1.34
N ALA A 147 2.78 19.59 1.18
CA ALA A 147 3.42 18.32 1.46
C ALA A 147 3.33 17.94 2.94
N LYS A 148 3.40 18.93 3.85
CA LYS A 148 3.27 18.75 5.28
C LYS A 148 1.87 18.31 5.66
N PHE A 149 0.86 18.91 5.04
CA PHE A 149 -0.53 18.46 5.21
C PHE A 149 -0.72 17.01 4.76
N ALA A 150 -0.16 16.63 3.60
CA ALA A 150 -0.20 15.25 3.13
C ALA A 150 0.55 14.28 4.07
N GLU A 151 1.74 14.67 4.56
CA GLU A 151 2.52 13.90 5.54
C GLU A 151 1.73 13.71 6.84
N ASP A 152 1.05 14.76 7.32
CA ASP A 152 0.26 14.70 8.55
C ASP A 152 -1.01 13.83 8.38
N LEU A 153 -1.67 13.86 7.22
CA LEU A 153 -2.73 12.91 6.89
C LEU A 153 -2.23 11.47 6.93
N VAL A 154 -1.11 11.18 6.25
CA VAL A 154 -0.48 9.85 6.25
C VAL A 154 -0.12 9.42 7.66
N LYS A 155 0.34 10.34 8.52
CA LYS A 155 0.64 10.05 9.92
C LYS A 155 -0.60 9.72 10.75
N ILE A 156 -1.71 10.41 10.53
CA ILE A 156 -2.98 10.13 11.22
C ILE A 156 -3.52 8.76 10.79
N PHE A 157 -3.63 8.50 9.48
CA PHE A 157 -4.06 7.19 8.98
C PHE A 157 -3.11 6.08 9.42
N GLY A 158 -1.80 6.32 9.35
CA GLY A 158 -0.78 5.39 9.83
C GLY A 158 -0.83 5.16 11.35
N LYS A 159 -1.28 6.11 12.16
CA LYS A 159 -1.54 5.87 13.59
C LYS A 159 -2.74 4.95 13.78
N ILE A 160 -3.86 5.24 13.11
CA ILE A 160 -5.10 4.45 13.21
C ILE A 160 -4.89 3.01 12.71
N LEU A 161 -4.27 2.85 11.54
CA LEU A 161 -3.99 1.54 10.92
C LEU A 161 -2.85 0.77 11.61
N ASN A 162 -2.06 1.45 12.46
CA ASN A 162 -1.06 0.80 13.31
C ASN A 162 -1.62 0.38 14.68
N LEU A 163 -2.91 0.56 14.95
CA LEU A 163 -3.50 -0.14 16.09
C LEU A 163 -3.33 -1.64 15.86
N TRP A 164 -2.58 -2.29 16.73
CA TRP A 164 -2.39 -3.74 16.73
C TRP A 164 -3.71 -4.53 16.63
N PRO A 165 -4.85 -4.14 17.25
CA PRO A 165 -6.10 -4.86 17.06
C PRO A 165 -6.67 -4.70 15.65
N VAL A 166 -6.56 -3.50 15.05
CA VAL A 166 -7.07 -3.23 13.71
C VAL A 166 -6.30 -4.07 12.69
N LEU A 167 -4.97 -4.13 12.81
CA LEU A 167 -4.17 -4.95 11.92
C LEU A 167 -4.41 -6.45 12.14
N ALA A 168 -4.58 -6.89 13.39
CA ALA A 168 -4.87 -8.29 13.67
C ALA A 168 -6.19 -8.73 13.04
N VAL A 169 -7.23 -7.90 13.13
CA VAL A 169 -8.53 -8.15 12.49
C VAL A 169 -8.39 -8.14 10.96
N LEU A 170 -7.75 -7.13 10.37
CA LEU A 170 -7.54 -7.09 8.92
C LEU A 170 -6.74 -8.30 8.42
N GLY A 171 -5.68 -8.70 9.12
CA GLY A 171 -4.89 -9.88 8.79
C GLY A 171 -5.69 -11.17 8.87
N ALA A 172 -6.50 -11.34 9.93
CA ALA A 172 -7.38 -12.50 10.08
C ALA A 172 -8.44 -12.56 8.99
N VAL A 173 -9.09 -11.43 8.67
CA VAL A 173 -10.09 -11.36 7.61
C VAL A 173 -9.46 -11.62 6.24
N CYS A 174 -8.25 -11.13 5.96
CA CYS A 174 -7.53 -11.47 4.72
C CYS A 174 -7.24 -12.96 4.57
N ILE A 175 -6.88 -13.65 5.67
CA ILE A 175 -6.71 -15.10 5.65
C ILE A 175 -8.04 -15.79 5.35
N LEU A 176 -9.12 -15.37 6.01
CA LEU A 176 -10.45 -15.95 5.79
C LEU A 176 -10.97 -15.71 4.36
N GLU A 177 -10.80 -14.51 3.82
CA GLU A 177 -11.17 -14.20 2.42
C GLU A 177 -10.31 -14.99 1.42
N GLY A 178 -9.00 -15.14 1.68
CA GLY A 178 -8.13 -15.97 0.85
C GLY A 178 -8.57 -17.44 0.81
N VAL A 179 -8.98 -18.00 1.96
CA VAL A 179 -9.51 -19.37 2.04
C VAL A 179 -10.92 -19.47 1.41
N ALA A 180 -11.76 -18.46 1.57
CA ALA A 180 -13.10 -18.43 0.98
C ALA A 180 -13.01 -18.43 -0.56
N ILE A 181 -12.14 -17.58 -1.13
CA ILE A 181 -11.88 -17.54 -2.58
C ILE A 181 -11.32 -18.88 -3.06
N TYR A 182 -10.38 -19.48 -2.31
CA TYR A 182 -9.79 -20.79 -2.68
C TYR A 182 -10.80 -21.94 -2.69
N THR A 183 -11.76 -21.94 -1.77
CA THR A 183 -12.80 -22.97 -1.68
C THR A 183 -13.98 -22.74 -2.63
N GLY A 184 -13.99 -21.63 -3.39
CA GLY A 184 -15.13 -21.21 -4.21
C GLY A 184 -16.37 -20.84 -3.37
N SER A 185 -16.19 -20.62 -2.06
CA SER A 185 -17.25 -20.25 -1.14
C SER A 185 -17.59 -18.76 -1.28
N MET A 186 -18.80 -18.37 -0.87
CA MET A 186 -19.20 -16.97 -0.79
C MET A 186 -18.21 -16.17 0.09
N SER A 187 -17.87 -14.95 -0.34
CA SER A 187 -16.98 -14.05 0.41
C SER A 187 -17.46 -13.84 1.86
N VAL A 188 -16.52 -13.71 2.79
CA VAL A 188 -16.84 -13.46 4.21
C VAL A 188 -17.65 -12.17 4.36
N SER A 189 -17.34 -11.15 3.55
CA SER A 189 -18.10 -9.91 3.48
C SER A 189 -19.57 -10.10 3.07
N ASP A 190 -19.85 -10.93 2.07
CA ASP A 190 -21.22 -11.25 1.64
C ASP A 190 -21.95 -12.06 2.72
N MET A 191 -21.25 -12.98 3.40
CA MET A 191 -21.82 -13.75 4.50
C MET A 191 -22.24 -12.86 5.68
N ILE A 192 -21.39 -11.88 6.05
CA ILE A 192 -21.69 -10.89 7.10
C ILE A 192 -22.86 -9.99 6.69
N MET A 193 -22.87 -9.50 5.45
CA MET A 193 -23.95 -8.64 4.93
C MET A 193 -25.28 -9.39 4.85
N ARG A 194 -25.23 -10.69 4.53
CA ARG A 194 -26.38 -11.60 4.52
C ARG A 194 -26.92 -11.90 5.92
N TYR A 195 -26.04 -12.07 6.90
CA TYR A 195 -26.42 -12.28 8.30
C TYR A 195 -27.09 -11.03 8.88
N MET A 196 -26.57 -9.83 8.56
CA MET A 196 -27.17 -8.55 8.98
C MET A 196 -28.51 -8.25 8.30
N SER A 197 -28.74 -8.76 7.09
CA SER A 197 -30.00 -8.61 6.36
C SER A 197 -31.05 -9.68 6.70
N GLY A 198 -30.73 -10.64 7.59
CA GLY A 198 -31.68 -11.66 8.06
C GLY A 198 -32.01 -12.75 7.04
N ALA A 199 -31.24 -12.89 5.95
CA ALA A 199 -31.50 -13.89 4.93
C ALA A 199 -31.02 -15.29 5.36
N PRO A 200 -31.76 -16.38 5.07
CA PRO A 200 -31.40 -17.73 5.50
C PRO A 200 -30.07 -18.19 4.86
N PRO A 201 -29.31 -19.09 5.54
CA PRO A 201 -28.09 -19.67 4.99
C PRO A 201 -28.43 -20.47 3.72
N LEU A 202 -27.62 -20.34 2.66
CA LEU A 202 -27.73 -21.27 1.53
C LEU A 202 -27.14 -22.60 1.98
N ALA A 203 -27.92 -23.65 1.78
CA ALA A 203 -27.51 -25.04 1.93
C ALA A 203 -26.39 -25.40 0.95
#